data_AF-A0A523RHR8-F1
#
_entry.id   AF-A0A523RHR8-F1
#
_cell.length_a   1.000
_cell.length_b   1.000
_cell.length_c   1.000
_cell.angle_alpha   90.00
_cell.angle_beta   90.00
_cell.angle_gamma   90.00
#
_symmetry.space_group_name_H-M   'P 1'
#
loop_
_entity.id
_entity.type
_entity.pdbx_description
1 polymer ?
#
loop_
_entity_poly.entity_id
_entity_poly.type
_entity_poly.pdbx_seq_one_letter_code
_entity_poly.pdbx_strand_id
1 'polypeptide(L)'
;MVEREKDPYGYIYRATNVVNGKVYIGQTVASRWNEGKIPIEERWKEEVGEAYRKEARGENLRYVENAIVKYGPENFDLTQQDIAYNQEELDRKETEHIRDYDSMNPDEGYNLKEGGLGGRLSEQAKENLSNVMKEKYQNDPEYYNKQFNERQERAKDPEFIKKMTEINREQAKNPQRSAKLSEKGTKKWQEREYNEKQSKERQERAKNNPEWVQKMAKINQEIARNPKVQEKMSRVLTEKWQETKYQESVSKGVTEKWKDEKYRERQARAKTEGKREIPDKEQFLKDIKEM
;
A
#
# COMPACT_ATOMS: atom_id res chain seq x y z
N MET A 1 -7.13 46.57 -33.64
CA MET A 1 -6.81 46.49 -32.20
C MET A 1 -5.75 45.42 -32.08
N VAL A 2 -4.53 45.78 -31.69
CA VAL A 2 -3.46 44.80 -31.49
C VAL A 2 -3.85 44.01 -30.23
N GLU A 3 -4.07 42.70 -30.37
CA GLU A 3 -4.23 41.82 -29.21
C GLU A 3 -3.01 42.01 -28.32
N ARG A 4 -3.21 42.57 -27.11
CA ARG A 4 -2.14 42.60 -26.13
C ARG A 4 -1.88 41.15 -25.76
N GLU A 5 -0.69 40.67 -26.10
CA GLU A 5 -0.19 39.38 -25.67
C GLU A 5 -0.34 39.30 -24.15
N LYS A 6 -1.02 38.26 -23.66
CA LYS A 6 -1.29 38.10 -22.24
C LYS A 6 0.05 38.00 -21.51
N ASP A 7 0.24 38.76 -20.44
CA ASP A 7 1.46 38.65 -19.63
C ASP A 7 1.59 37.20 -19.12
N PRO A 8 2.78 36.58 -19.25
CA PRO A 8 2.99 35.22 -18.78
C PRO A 8 2.88 35.14 -17.25
N TYR A 9 2.29 34.06 -16.77
CA TYR A 9 2.23 33.73 -15.35
C TYR A 9 3.61 33.42 -14.79
N GLY A 10 4.43 32.70 -15.54
CA GLY A 10 5.77 32.30 -15.12
C GLY A 10 6.66 31.87 -16.28
N TYR A 11 7.92 31.58 -15.95
CA TYR A 11 8.99 31.29 -16.89
C TYR A 11 9.73 30.03 -16.44
N ILE A 12 10.14 29.22 -17.42
CA ILE A 12 11.07 28.09 -17.24
C ILE A 12 12.43 28.51 -17.76
N TYR A 13 13.48 28.21 -17.00
CA TYR A 13 14.85 28.49 -17.39
C TYR A 13 15.75 27.27 -17.22
N ARG A 14 16.84 27.29 -17.98
CA ARG A 14 17.93 26.33 -17.94
C ARG A 14 19.19 27.04 -17.47
N ALA A 15 19.83 26.53 -16.42
CA ALA A 15 21.17 26.94 -16.00
C ALA A 15 22.17 25.85 -16.43
N THR A 16 23.05 26.17 -17.36
CA THR A 16 24.03 25.25 -17.93
C THR A 16 25.39 25.51 -17.30
N ASN A 17 25.95 24.53 -16.60
CA ASN A 17 27.30 24.66 -16.06
C ASN A 17 28.33 24.50 -17.19
N VAL A 18 29.01 25.58 -17.55
CA VAL A 18 29.95 25.59 -18.68
C VAL A 18 31.22 24.78 -18.42
N VAL A 19 31.51 24.43 -17.16
CA VAL A 19 32.69 23.62 -16.78
C VAL A 19 32.50 22.14 -17.09
N ASN A 20 31.28 21.61 -16.97
CA ASN A 20 31.02 20.17 -17.10
C ASN A 20 29.81 19.83 -18.00
N GLY A 21 29.12 20.82 -18.55
CA GLY A 21 27.97 20.65 -19.44
C GLY A 21 26.65 20.32 -18.73
N LYS A 22 26.65 20.11 -17.41
CA LYS A 22 25.45 19.67 -16.69
C LYS A 22 24.41 20.76 -16.58
N VAL A 23 23.14 20.35 -16.58
CA VAL A 23 22.00 21.26 -16.66
C VAL A 23 21.16 21.25 -15.38
N TYR A 24 20.69 22.43 -14.98
CA TYR A 24 19.61 22.60 -14.01
C TYR A 24 18.41 23.28 -14.69
N ILE A 25 17.22 22.71 -14.51
CA ILE A 25 15.95 23.32 -14.93
C ILE A 25 15.26 23.89 -13.70
N GLY A 26 14.82 25.14 -13.78
CA GLY A 26 14.05 25.78 -12.73
C GLY A 26 12.91 26.63 -13.28
N GLN A 27 11.95 26.93 -12.40
CA GLN A 27 10.82 27.81 -12.70
C GLN A 27 10.78 29.06 -11.81
N THR A 28 10.10 30.10 -12.31
CA THR A 28 9.73 31.28 -11.52
C THR A 28 8.40 31.86 -11.97
N VAL A 29 7.61 32.36 -11.00
CA VAL A 29 6.38 33.12 -11.26
C VAL A 29 6.75 34.58 -11.49
N ALA A 30 6.11 35.23 -12.48
CA ALA A 30 6.39 36.61 -12.87
C ALA A 30 6.00 37.62 -11.78
N SER A 31 4.85 37.42 -11.15
CA SER A 31 4.29 38.32 -10.13
C SER A 31 5.09 38.41 -8.83
N ARG A 32 6.11 37.57 -8.64
CA ARG A 32 7.03 37.65 -7.50
C ARG A 32 7.99 38.83 -7.58
N TRP A 33 8.14 39.43 -8.75
CA TRP A 33 9.19 40.40 -9.02
C TRP A 33 8.61 41.77 -9.34
N ASN A 34 9.32 42.80 -8.92
CA ASN A 34 8.95 44.17 -9.22
C ASN A 34 9.11 44.47 -10.72
N GLU A 35 8.36 45.46 -11.21
CA GLU A 35 8.43 45.94 -12.57
C GLU A 35 9.87 46.36 -12.94
N GLY A 36 10.31 46.03 -14.16
CA GLY A 36 11.67 46.29 -14.65
C GLY A 36 12.74 45.27 -14.25
N LYS A 37 12.37 44.20 -13.53
CA LYS A 37 13.26 43.07 -13.23
C LYS A 37 13.09 41.93 -14.24
N ILE A 38 14.18 41.19 -14.48
CA ILE A 38 14.17 39.96 -15.28
C ILE A 38 13.92 38.78 -14.32
N PRO A 39 12.75 38.12 -14.38
CA PRO A 39 12.36 37.10 -13.39
C PRO A 39 13.36 35.97 -13.20
N ILE A 40 13.95 35.48 -14.29
CA ILE A 40 14.91 34.37 -14.28
C ILE A 40 16.19 34.77 -13.54
N GLU A 41 16.72 35.97 -13.82
CA GLU A 41 17.94 36.46 -13.16
C GLU A 41 17.73 36.67 -11.66
N GLU A 42 16.59 37.24 -11.27
CA GLU A 42 16.28 37.44 -9.84
C GLU A 42 16.06 36.10 -9.13
N ARG A 43 15.40 35.14 -9.77
CA ARG A 43 15.29 33.77 -9.24
C ARG A 43 16.66 33.11 -9.07
N TRP A 44 17.55 33.27 -10.04
CA TRP A 44 18.90 32.72 -9.95
C TRP A 44 19.72 33.38 -8.83
N LYS A 45 19.61 34.71 -8.65
CA LYS A 45 20.25 35.41 -7.52
C LYS A 45 19.78 34.86 -6.16
N GLU A 46 18.49 34.52 -6.03
CA GLU A 46 17.99 33.85 -4.82
C GLU A 46 18.65 32.49 -4.61
N GLU A 47 18.72 31.65 -5.65
CA GLU A 47 19.35 30.32 -5.62
C GLU A 47 20.82 30.41 -5.19
N VAL A 48 21.57 31.36 -5.76
CA VAL A 48 22.97 31.63 -5.40
C VAL A 48 23.09 32.10 -3.96
N GLY A 49 22.26 33.07 -3.55
CA GLY A 49 22.28 33.59 -2.19
C GLY A 49 21.90 32.53 -1.15
N GLU A 50 20.96 31.64 -1.49
CA GLU A 50 20.56 30.53 -0.63
C GLU A 50 21.70 29.51 -0.49
N ALA A 51 22.37 29.15 -1.58
CA ALA A 51 23.51 28.23 -1.57
C ALA A 51 24.61 28.70 -0.61
N TYR A 52 25.08 29.94 -0.75
CA TYR A 52 26.13 30.49 0.12
C TYR A 52 25.68 30.68 1.58
N ARG A 53 24.42 31.08 1.82
CA ARG A 53 23.91 31.20 3.20
C ARG A 53 23.79 29.84 3.90
N LYS A 54 23.44 28.78 3.18
CA LYS A 54 23.37 27.42 3.74
C LYS A 54 24.76 26.86 3.98
N GLU A 55 25.68 27.06 3.04
CA GLU A 55 27.08 26.66 3.18
C GLU A 55 27.70 27.31 4.43
N ALA A 56 27.55 28.62 4.60
CA ALA A 56 28.06 29.34 5.77
C ALA A 56 27.48 28.86 7.10
N ARG A 57 26.27 28.26 7.08
CA ARG A 57 25.60 27.67 8.25
C ARG A 57 25.93 26.18 8.45
N GLY A 58 26.69 25.56 7.55
CA GLY A 58 26.96 24.12 7.56
C GLY A 58 25.70 23.27 7.32
N GLU A 59 24.71 23.82 6.62
CA GLU A 59 23.47 23.11 6.26
C GLU A 59 23.67 22.23 5.02
N ASN A 60 22.83 21.20 4.88
CA ASN A 60 22.84 20.35 3.69
C ASN A 60 22.39 21.13 2.44
N LEU A 61 23.23 21.14 1.42
CA LEU A 61 22.99 21.78 0.13
C LEU A 61 22.29 20.83 -0.86
N ARG A 62 21.38 21.36 -1.67
CA ARG A 62 20.85 20.68 -2.86
C ARG A 62 21.95 20.46 -3.89
N TYR A 63 21.70 19.62 -4.90
CA TYR A 63 22.73 19.29 -5.87
C TYR A 63 23.17 20.51 -6.71
N VAL A 64 22.21 21.32 -7.18
CA VAL A 64 22.52 22.61 -7.84
C VAL A 64 23.23 23.59 -6.91
N GLU A 65 22.84 23.66 -5.63
CA GLU A 65 23.49 24.54 -4.65
C GLU A 65 24.96 24.15 -4.43
N ASN A 66 25.25 22.85 -4.31
CA ASN A 66 26.63 22.35 -4.25
C ASN A 66 27.42 22.70 -5.52
N ALA A 67 26.78 22.64 -6.69
CA ALA A 67 27.41 22.99 -7.95
C ALA A 67 27.71 24.49 -8.03
N ILE A 68 26.80 25.35 -7.57
CA ILE A 68 27.00 26.80 -7.48
C ILE A 68 28.21 27.11 -6.58
N VAL A 69 28.26 26.52 -5.38
CA VAL A 69 29.36 26.72 -4.43
C VAL A 69 30.69 26.22 -5.00
N LYS A 70 30.68 25.05 -5.66
CA LYS A 70 31.89 24.40 -6.16
C LYS A 70 32.48 25.08 -7.39
N TYR A 71 31.63 25.47 -8.34
CA TYR A 71 32.07 25.98 -9.64
C TYR A 71 31.92 27.49 -9.79
N GLY A 72 31.24 28.17 -8.87
CA GLY A 72 30.96 29.59 -8.96
C GLY A 72 29.72 29.88 -9.84
N PRO A 73 28.86 30.85 -9.45
CA PRO A 73 27.65 31.20 -10.19
C PRO A 73 27.93 31.80 -11.57
N GLU A 74 29.11 32.37 -11.79
CA GLU A 74 29.57 32.91 -13.08
C GLU A 74 29.79 31.84 -14.15
N ASN A 75 29.93 30.57 -13.74
CA ASN A 75 30.07 29.43 -14.64
C ASN A 75 28.73 28.79 -15.02
N PHE A 76 27.61 29.48 -14.79
CA PHE A 76 26.28 29.05 -15.21
C PHE A 76 25.70 30.00 -16.24
N ASP A 77 25.46 29.48 -17.45
CA ASP A 77 24.74 30.20 -18.50
C ASP A 77 23.22 29.99 -18.34
N LEU A 78 22.48 31.10 -18.23
CA LEU A 78 21.03 31.09 -18.03
C LEU A 78 20.30 31.32 -19.35
N THR A 79 19.48 30.35 -19.74
CA THR A 79 18.66 30.42 -20.95
C THR A 79 17.19 30.22 -20.62
N GLN A 80 16.31 31.14 -21.05
CA GLN A 80 14.86 30.92 -21.00
C GLN A 80 14.48 29.77 -21.93
N GLN A 81 13.72 28.80 -21.42
CA GLN A 81 13.24 27.65 -22.19
C GLN A 81 11.79 27.83 -22.65
N ASP A 82 10.92 28.30 -21.75
CA ASP A 82 9.49 28.42 -22.03
C ASP A 82 8.82 29.44 -21.10
N ILE A 83 7.59 29.79 -21.43
CA ILE A 83 6.68 30.64 -20.64
C ILE A 83 5.39 29.87 -20.37
N ALA A 84 4.75 30.13 -19.24
CA ALA A 84 3.47 29.53 -18.88
C ALA A 84 2.45 30.59 -18.50
N TYR A 85 1.16 30.34 -18.73
CA TYR A 85 0.07 31.30 -18.45
C TYR A 85 -0.76 30.95 -17.21
N ASN A 86 -0.43 29.85 -16.53
CA ASN A 86 -0.98 29.44 -15.24
C ASN A 86 -0.01 28.47 -14.52
N GLN A 87 -0.28 28.17 -13.26
CA GLN A 87 0.56 27.29 -12.42
C GLN A 87 0.63 25.86 -12.94
N GLU A 88 -0.49 25.28 -13.39
CA GLU A 88 -0.52 23.88 -13.88
C GLU A 88 0.34 23.71 -15.14
N GLU A 89 0.26 24.67 -16.05
CA GLU A 89 1.10 24.71 -17.24
C GLU A 89 2.58 24.90 -16.89
N LEU A 90 2.88 25.75 -15.89
CA LEU A 90 4.25 25.99 -15.44
C LEU A 90 4.88 24.69 -14.90
N ASP A 91 4.18 24.01 -14.00
CA ASP A 91 4.66 22.75 -13.40
C ASP A 91 4.78 21.63 -14.44
N ARG A 92 3.86 21.57 -15.41
CA ARG A 92 3.91 20.61 -16.52
C ARG A 92 5.14 20.85 -17.40
N LYS A 93 5.38 22.11 -17.81
CA LYS A 93 6.51 22.49 -18.66
C LYS A 93 7.86 22.29 -17.95
N GLU A 94 7.95 22.60 -16.65
CA GLU A 94 9.14 22.29 -15.84
C GLU A 94 9.43 20.77 -15.88
N THR A 95 8.40 19.94 -15.69
CA THR A 95 8.53 18.48 -15.72
C THR A 95 8.95 17.95 -17.09
N GLU A 96 8.36 18.48 -18.17
CA GLU A 96 8.72 18.13 -19.55
C GLU A 96 10.19 18.48 -19.83
N HIS A 97 10.62 19.70 -19.51
CA HIS A 97 12.02 20.10 -19.72
C HIS A 97 13.02 19.32 -18.86
N ILE A 98 12.70 18.99 -17.61
CA ILE A 98 13.56 18.13 -16.77
C ILE A 98 13.80 16.77 -17.44
N ARG A 99 12.77 16.21 -18.08
CA ARG A 99 12.88 14.94 -18.82
C ARG A 99 13.63 15.10 -20.13
N ASP A 100 13.34 16.14 -20.90
CA ASP A 100 13.95 16.38 -22.20
C ASP A 100 15.47 16.61 -22.10
N TYR A 101 15.91 17.24 -21.01
CA TYR A 101 17.33 17.47 -20.72
C TYR A 101 17.99 16.40 -19.84
N ASP A 102 17.27 15.32 -19.50
CA ASP A 102 17.71 14.28 -18.54
C ASP A 102 18.34 14.86 -17.26
N SER A 103 17.84 16.01 -16.78
CA SER A 103 18.56 16.80 -15.78
C SER A 103 18.51 16.20 -14.37
N MET A 104 17.85 15.05 -14.21
CA MET A 104 17.86 14.23 -12.99
C MET A 104 19.02 13.23 -12.94
N ASN A 105 19.58 12.89 -14.09
CA ASN A 105 20.73 12.02 -14.16
C ASN A 105 21.93 12.76 -13.58
N PRO A 106 22.60 12.23 -12.53
CA PRO A 106 23.73 12.89 -11.92
C PRO A 106 24.86 13.19 -12.91
N ASP A 107 24.96 12.47 -14.03
CA ASP A 107 25.96 12.70 -15.07
C ASP A 107 25.59 13.87 -16.00
N GLU A 108 24.30 14.15 -16.20
CA GLU A 108 23.79 15.14 -17.16
C GLU A 108 23.19 16.40 -16.50
N GLY A 109 22.79 16.35 -15.22
CA GLY A 109 22.13 17.49 -14.59
C GLY A 109 22.09 17.52 -13.06
N TYR A 110 21.41 18.56 -12.55
CA TYR A 110 21.39 18.92 -11.13
C TYR A 110 20.01 18.85 -10.46
N ASN A 111 18.94 18.53 -11.21
CA ASN A 111 17.61 18.37 -10.64
C ASN A 111 17.56 17.09 -9.79
N LEU A 112 17.05 17.17 -8.56
CA LEU A 112 16.90 15.98 -7.70
C LEU A 112 15.53 15.31 -7.83
N LYS A 113 14.56 16.01 -8.44
CA LYS A 113 13.17 15.61 -8.56
C LYS A 113 12.60 16.18 -9.86
N GLU A 114 11.58 15.51 -10.39
CA GLU A 114 10.67 16.11 -11.37
C GLU A 114 9.85 17.21 -10.67
N GLY A 115 10.14 18.47 -10.98
CA GLY A 115 9.33 19.62 -10.55
C GLY A 115 9.49 20.08 -9.09
N GLY A 116 9.20 21.37 -8.89
CA GLY A 116 9.38 22.11 -7.65
C GLY A 116 8.09 22.59 -6.97
N LEU A 117 7.20 21.67 -6.56
CA LEU A 117 6.21 21.79 -5.47
C LEU A 117 5.54 20.41 -5.29
N GLY A 118 6.21 19.48 -4.60
CA GLY A 118 5.66 18.14 -4.34
C GLY A 118 5.98 17.06 -5.37
N GLY A 119 7.02 17.25 -6.19
CA GLY A 119 7.52 16.26 -7.15
C GLY A 119 7.77 14.87 -6.56
N ARG A 120 7.43 13.82 -7.32
CA ARG A 120 7.69 12.43 -6.93
C ARG A 120 9.20 12.28 -6.74
N LEU A 121 9.61 11.85 -5.54
CA LEU A 121 10.99 11.42 -5.30
C LEU A 121 11.40 10.42 -6.39
N SER A 122 12.63 10.53 -6.91
CA SER A 122 13.20 9.49 -7.77
C SER A 122 13.13 8.14 -7.05
N GLU A 123 13.05 7.04 -7.80
CA GLU A 123 12.97 5.71 -7.16
C GLU A 123 14.16 5.46 -6.23
N GLN A 124 15.36 5.92 -6.60
CA GLN A 124 16.55 5.88 -5.75
C GLN A 124 16.39 6.69 -4.45
N ALA A 125 15.82 7.90 -4.53
CA ALA A 125 15.60 8.72 -3.34
C ALA A 125 14.52 8.13 -2.43
N LYS A 126 13.48 7.51 -3.00
CA LYS A 126 12.46 6.76 -2.22
C LYS A 126 13.07 5.56 -1.53
N GLU A 127 13.93 4.81 -2.22
CA GLU A 127 14.60 3.64 -1.68
C GLU A 127 15.57 4.01 -0.57
N ASN A 128 16.41 5.02 -0.77
CA ASN A 128 17.33 5.52 0.26
C ASN A 128 16.55 6.00 1.50
N LEU A 129 15.47 6.77 1.31
CA LEU A 129 14.63 7.20 2.41
C LEU A 129 13.95 6.02 3.11
N SER A 130 13.50 5.01 2.35
CA SER A 130 12.92 3.79 2.91
C SER A 130 13.94 3.02 3.76
N ASN A 131 15.19 2.92 3.30
CA ASN A 131 16.25 2.21 4.00
C ASN A 131 16.64 2.92 5.29
N VAL A 132 16.85 4.25 5.25
CA VAL A 132 17.13 5.07 6.44
C VAL A 132 15.99 4.96 7.47
N MET A 133 14.73 5.01 7.02
CA MET A 133 13.59 4.89 7.94
C MET A 133 13.46 3.49 8.53
N LYS A 134 13.72 2.42 7.75
CA LYS A 134 13.75 1.04 8.27
C LYS A 134 14.86 0.85 9.28
N GLU A 135 16.06 1.35 8.99
CA GLU A 135 17.21 1.28 9.87
C GLU A 135 16.91 1.99 11.20
N LYS A 136 16.37 3.21 11.13
CA LYS A 136 15.92 3.93 12.32
C LYS A 136 14.87 3.15 13.10
N TYR A 137 13.90 2.54 12.43
CA TYR A 137 12.86 1.75 13.09
C TYR A 137 13.40 0.49 13.78
N GLN A 138 14.50 -0.08 13.29
CA GLN A 138 15.14 -1.27 13.85
C GLN A 138 16.13 -0.93 14.98
N ASN A 139 16.88 0.16 14.82
CA ASN A 139 18.04 0.47 15.66
C ASN A 139 17.78 1.56 16.70
N ASP A 140 16.64 2.26 16.64
CA ASP A 140 16.25 3.31 17.59
C ASP A 140 14.98 2.89 18.36
N PRO A 141 15.13 2.25 19.54
CA PRO A 141 14.00 1.82 20.37
C PRO A 141 13.12 2.98 20.85
N GLU A 142 13.69 4.17 21.06
CA GLU A 142 12.94 5.34 21.52
C GLU A 142 12.01 5.84 20.41
N TYR A 143 12.53 5.95 19.19
CA TYR A 143 11.73 6.28 18.01
C TYR A 143 10.65 5.22 17.74
N TYR A 144 10.99 3.94 17.84
CA TYR A 144 10.04 2.84 17.70
C TYR A 144 8.89 2.97 18.71
N ASN A 145 9.21 3.14 20.00
CA ASN A 145 8.23 3.23 21.08
C ASN A 145 7.33 4.46 20.93
N LYS A 146 7.90 5.61 20.54
CA LYS A 146 7.13 6.81 20.24
C LYS A 146 6.10 6.55 19.14
N GLN A 147 6.53 6.00 18.01
CA GLN A 147 5.64 5.69 16.88
C GLN A 147 4.58 4.63 17.23
N PHE A 148 4.95 3.63 18.03
CA PHE A 148 4.03 2.62 18.51
C PHE A 148 2.95 3.23 19.41
N ASN A 149 3.34 4.05 20.40
CA ASN A 149 2.42 4.71 21.33
C ASN A 149 1.47 5.67 20.61
N GLU A 150 1.98 6.50 19.69
CA GLU A 150 1.15 7.40 18.87
C GLU A 150 0.11 6.65 18.02
N ARG A 151 0.42 5.43 17.58
CA ARG A 151 -0.54 4.56 16.88
C ARG A 151 -1.58 3.98 17.84
N GLN A 152 -1.17 3.55 19.03
CA GLN A 152 -2.10 3.03 20.04
C GLN A 152 -3.07 4.12 20.51
N GLU A 153 -2.60 5.34 20.78
CA GLU A 153 -3.47 6.44 21.19
C GLU A 153 -4.48 6.81 20.11
N ARG A 154 -4.06 6.92 18.84
CA ARG A 154 -5.01 7.12 17.73
C ARG A 154 -6.01 5.99 17.57
N ALA A 155 -5.61 4.76 17.87
CA ALA A 155 -6.49 3.59 17.79
C ALA A 155 -7.55 3.54 18.92
N LYS A 156 -7.44 4.40 19.94
CA LYS A 156 -8.48 4.56 20.96
C LYS A 156 -9.58 5.54 20.54
N ASP A 157 -9.29 6.44 19.60
CA ASP A 157 -10.24 7.43 19.11
C ASP A 157 -11.34 6.77 18.24
N PRO A 158 -12.60 6.77 18.68
CA PRO A 158 -13.71 6.18 17.94
C PRO A 158 -13.94 6.82 16.56
N GLU A 159 -13.71 8.14 16.41
CA GLU A 159 -13.88 8.82 15.12
C GLU A 159 -12.80 8.37 14.12
N PHE A 160 -11.55 8.25 14.58
CA PHE A 160 -10.46 7.71 13.78
C PHE A 160 -10.74 6.28 13.32
N ILE A 161 -11.23 5.41 14.22
CA ILE A 161 -11.60 4.02 13.89
C ILE A 161 -12.71 3.99 12.83
N LYS A 162 -13.75 4.82 13.01
CA LYS A 162 -14.87 4.90 12.06
C LYS A 162 -14.39 5.35 10.68
N LYS A 163 -13.61 6.43 10.61
CA LYS A 163 -13.00 6.96 9.38
C LYS A 163 -12.16 5.90 8.67
N MET A 164 -11.28 5.22 9.41
CA MET A 164 -10.41 4.19 8.82
C MET A 164 -11.22 2.97 8.33
N THR A 165 -12.30 2.62 9.03
CA THR A 165 -13.21 1.53 8.62
C THR A 165 -13.91 1.87 7.30
N GLU A 166 -14.37 3.11 7.14
CA GLU A 166 -15.00 3.58 5.90
C GLU A 166 -14.03 3.57 4.73
N ILE A 167 -12.82 4.13 4.92
CA ILE A 167 -11.75 4.09 3.90
C ILE A 167 -11.45 2.65 3.50
N ASN A 168 -11.31 1.74 4.47
CA ASN A 168 -11.02 0.34 4.18
C ASN A 168 -12.17 -0.36 3.42
N ARG A 169 -13.43 -0.03 3.74
CA ARG A 169 -14.59 -0.55 3.00
C ARG A 169 -14.61 -0.04 1.57
N GLU A 170 -14.38 1.25 1.33
CA GLU A 170 -14.28 1.81 -0.02
C GLU A 170 -13.14 1.17 -0.81
N GLN A 171 -11.95 1.05 -0.21
CA GLN A 171 -10.82 0.40 -0.85
C GLN A 171 -11.03 -1.11 -1.09
N ALA A 172 -11.91 -1.78 -0.34
CA ALA A 172 -12.25 -3.19 -0.56
C ALA A 172 -13.19 -3.38 -1.76
N LYS A 173 -13.94 -2.34 -2.18
CA LYS A 173 -14.75 -2.38 -3.40
C LYS A 173 -13.90 -2.48 -4.66
N ASN A 174 -12.64 -2.04 -4.62
CA ASN A 174 -11.70 -2.17 -5.73
C ASN A 174 -11.30 -3.65 -5.95
N PRO A 175 -11.75 -4.31 -7.03
CA PRO A 175 -11.53 -5.73 -7.23
C PRO A 175 -10.04 -6.10 -7.40
N GLN A 176 -9.26 -5.25 -8.07
CA GLN A 176 -7.84 -5.47 -8.32
C GLN A 176 -7.04 -5.44 -7.01
N ARG A 177 -7.34 -4.49 -6.12
CA ARG A 177 -6.72 -4.41 -4.79
C ARG A 177 -7.09 -5.61 -3.94
N SER A 178 -8.37 -6.00 -3.94
CA SER A 178 -8.87 -7.15 -3.19
C SER A 178 -8.25 -8.46 -3.67
N ALA A 179 -8.12 -8.65 -4.99
CA ALA A 179 -7.44 -9.82 -5.57
C ALA A 179 -5.96 -9.89 -5.15
N LYS A 180 -5.23 -8.76 -5.25
CA LYS A 180 -3.81 -8.69 -4.85
C LYS A 180 -3.59 -8.98 -3.37
N LEU A 181 -4.49 -8.49 -2.50
CA LEU A 181 -4.44 -8.78 -1.06
C LEU A 181 -4.77 -10.25 -0.78
N SER A 182 -5.77 -10.81 -1.48
CA SER A 182 -6.13 -12.22 -1.38
C SER A 182 -4.96 -13.12 -1.79
N GLU A 183 -4.32 -12.85 -2.93
CA GLU A 183 -3.17 -13.62 -3.42
C GLU A 183 -2.01 -13.61 -2.44
N LYS A 184 -1.64 -12.43 -1.93
CA LYS A 184 -0.61 -12.29 -0.88
C LYS A 184 -0.97 -13.07 0.38
N GLY A 185 -2.24 -12.98 0.80
CA GLY A 185 -2.75 -13.74 1.95
C GLY A 185 -2.62 -15.24 1.72
N THR A 186 -3.08 -15.75 0.57
CA THR A 186 -3.01 -17.17 0.21
C THR A 186 -1.56 -17.67 0.17
N LYS A 187 -0.64 -16.94 -0.45
CA LYS A 187 0.80 -17.29 -0.46
C LYS A 187 1.36 -17.42 0.95
N LYS A 188 1.05 -16.45 1.82
CA LYS A 188 1.49 -16.48 3.21
C LYS A 188 0.93 -17.67 4.00
N TRP A 189 -0.32 -18.10 3.72
CA TRP A 189 -0.91 -19.27 4.36
C TRP A 189 -0.35 -20.61 3.87
N GLN A 190 0.29 -20.63 2.69
CA GLN A 190 1.01 -21.79 2.16
C GLN A 190 2.39 -21.94 2.81
N GLU A 191 2.96 -20.87 3.37
CA GLU A 191 4.19 -20.93 4.16
C GLU A 191 3.95 -21.77 5.44
N ARG A 192 4.63 -22.91 5.52
CA ARG A 192 4.44 -23.90 6.58
C ARG A 192 4.66 -23.30 7.97
N GLU A 193 5.76 -22.58 8.17
CA GLU A 193 6.10 -21.98 9.47
C GLU A 193 5.05 -20.96 9.92
N TYR A 194 4.57 -20.12 9.00
CA TYR A 194 3.52 -19.15 9.29
C TYR A 194 2.21 -19.85 9.67
N ASN A 195 1.81 -20.88 8.91
CA ASN A 195 0.61 -21.65 9.19
C ASN A 195 0.68 -22.34 10.56
N GLU A 196 1.79 -23.00 10.87
CA GLU A 196 2.03 -23.66 12.15
C GLU A 196 2.00 -22.67 13.31
N LYS A 197 2.65 -21.50 13.16
CA LYS A 197 2.62 -20.42 14.16
C LYS A 197 1.19 -19.95 14.43
N GLN A 198 0.43 -19.64 13.38
CA GLN A 198 -0.95 -19.18 13.52
C GLN A 198 -1.87 -20.26 14.12
N SER A 199 -1.64 -21.54 13.80
CA SER A 199 -2.36 -22.67 14.40
C SER A 199 -2.08 -22.77 15.90
N LYS A 200 -0.80 -22.68 16.33
CA LYS A 200 -0.41 -22.69 17.75
C LYS A 200 -1.02 -21.53 18.53
N GLU A 201 -0.90 -20.31 18.02
CA GLU A 201 -1.50 -19.11 18.65
C GLU A 201 -3.03 -19.25 18.81
N ARG A 202 -3.71 -19.83 17.82
CA ARG A 202 -5.15 -20.09 17.90
C ARG A 202 -5.48 -21.15 18.95
N GLN A 203 -4.70 -22.22 19.03
CA GLN A 203 -4.89 -23.27 20.04
C GLN A 203 -4.65 -22.74 21.45
N GLU A 204 -3.60 -21.95 21.66
CA GLU A 204 -3.31 -21.32 22.95
C GLU A 204 -4.44 -20.37 23.36
N ARG A 205 -4.91 -19.52 22.44
CA ARG A 205 -6.06 -18.66 22.69
C ARG A 205 -7.31 -19.46 23.06
N ALA A 206 -7.58 -20.56 22.36
CA ALA A 206 -8.72 -21.41 22.64
C ALA A 206 -8.64 -22.07 24.03
N LYS A 207 -7.44 -22.49 24.44
CA LYS A 207 -7.19 -23.05 25.79
C LYS A 207 -7.40 -22.00 26.89
N ASN A 208 -6.90 -20.79 26.67
CA ASN A 208 -6.89 -19.74 27.69
C ASN A 208 -8.17 -18.88 27.70
N ASN A 209 -9.06 -19.03 26.71
CA ASN A 209 -10.27 -18.22 26.60
C ASN A 209 -11.49 -19.05 26.15
N PRO A 210 -12.18 -19.72 27.11
CA PRO A 210 -13.39 -20.49 26.82
C PRO A 210 -14.55 -19.66 26.23
N GLU A 211 -14.71 -18.40 26.64
CA GLU A 211 -15.74 -17.52 26.11
C GLU A 211 -15.53 -17.21 24.62
N TRP A 212 -14.27 -17.01 24.22
CA TRP A 212 -13.91 -16.84 22.82
C TRP A 212 -14.25 -18.09 22.00
N VAL A 213 -14.00 -19.29 22.53
CA VAL A 213 -14.37 -20.54 21.86
C VAL A 213 -15.88 -20.62 21.66
N GLN A 214 -16.67 -20.30 22.69
CA GLN A 214 -18.13 -20.28 22.59
C GLN A 214 -18.62 -19.25 21.56
N LYS A 215 -18.04 -18.05 21.54
CA LYS A 215 -18.35 -17.02 20.55
C LYS A 215 -18.08 -17.48 19.13
N MET A 216 -16.91 -18.08 18.89
CA MET A 216 -16.56 -18.60 17.56
C MET A 216 -17.45 -19.77 17.15
N ALA A 217 -17.85 -20.63 18.10
CA ALA A 217 -18.79 -21.72 17.83
C ALA A 217 -20.15 -21.19 17.36
N LYS A 218 -20.70 -20.17 18.03
CA LYS A 218 -21.96 -19.51 17.61
C LYS A 218 -21.87 -18.92 16.22
N ILE A 219 -20.80 -18.16 15.94
CA ILE A 219 -20.56 -17.57 14.62
C ILE A 219 -20.47 -18.67 13.54
N ASN A 220 -19.74 -19.75 13.80
CA ASN A 220 -19.63 -20.87 12.85
C ASN A 220 -20.98 -21.56 12.61
N GLN A 221 -21.83 -21.68 13.63
CA GLN A 221 -23.19 -22.22 13.47
C GLN A 221 -24.06 -21.30 12.61
N GLU A 222 -23.99 -19.99 12.80
CA GLU A 222 -24.72 -19.02 11.98
C GLU A 222 -24.26 -19.06 10.52
N ILE A 223 -22.94 -19.10 10.29
CA ILE A 223 -22.37 -19.26 8.94
C ILE A 223 -22.84 -20.57 8.30
N ALA A 224 -22.85 -21.66 9.06
CA ALA A 224 -23.30 -22.96 8.57
C ALA A 224 -24.79 -23.02 8.26
N ARG A 225 -25.62 -22.20 8.90
CA ARG A 225 -27.06 -22.07 8.63
C ARG A 225 -27.39 -21.15 7.46
N ASN A 226 -26.43 -20.36 6.98
CA ASN A 226 -26.65 -19.43 5.88
C ASN A 226 -26.82 -20.18 4.55
N PRO A 227 -27.99 -20.10 3.89
CA PRO A 227 -28.27 -20.87 2.66
C PRO A 227 -27.28 -20.61 1.53
N LYS A 228 -26.84 -19.35 1.35
CA LYS A 228 -25.85 -19.00 0.30
C LYS A 228 -24.49 -19.62 0.56
N VAL A 229 -24.11 -19.75 1.83
CA VAL A 229 -22.86 -20.41 2.21
C VAL A 229 -22.98 -21.92 2.00
N GLN A 230 -24.11 -22.52 2.39
CA GLN A 230 -24.37 -23.94 2.16
C GLN A 230 -24.30 -24.31 0.68
N GLU A 231 -24.98 -23.56 -0.19
CA GLU A 231 -24.96 -23.76 -1.63
C GLU A 231 -23.55 -23.66 -2.21
N LYS A 232 -22.82 -22.58 -1.84
CA LYS A 232 -21.43 -22.38 -2.29
C LYS A 232 -20.51 -23.51 -1.83
N MET A 233 -20.64 -23.94 -0.56
CA MET A 233 -19.83 -25.03 -0.02
C MET A 233 -20.17 -26.36 -0.70
N SER A 234 -21.44 -26.65 -0.95
CA SER A 234 -21.90 -27.84 -1.66
C SER A 234 -21.31 -27.92 -3.06
N ARG A 235 -21.34 -26.81 -3.81
CA ARG A 235 -20.75 -26.73 -5.15
C ARG A 235 -19.24 -27.02 -5.12
N VAL A 236 -18.50 -26.34 -4.23
CA VAL A 236 -17.05 -26.53 -4.10
C VAL A 236 -16.69 -27.95 -3.67
N LEU A 237 -17.46 -28.56 -2.77
CA LEU A 237 -17.24 -29.94 -2.35
C LEU A 237 -17.54 -30.93 -3.47
N THR A 238 -18.61 -30.71 -4.25
CA THR A 238 -18.96 -31.53 -5.42
C THR A 238 -17.86 -31.48 -6.47
N GLU A 239 -17.31 -30.30 -6.76
CA GLU A 239 -16.17 -30.11 -7.67
C GLU A 239 -14.92 -30.85 -7.15
N LYS A 240 -14.56 -30.63 -5.88
CA LYS A 240 -13.41 -31.33 -5.26
C LYS A 240 -13.60 -32.84 -5.22
N TRP A 241 -14.84 -33.33 -5.10
CA TRP A 241 -15.13 -34.76 -5.11
C TRP A 241 -14.84 -35.41 -6.46
N GLN A 242 -14.73 -34.65 -7.56
CA GLN A 242 -14.27 -35.19 -8.84
C GLN A 242 -12.76 -35.47 -8.86
N GLU A 243 -11.99 -34.89 -7.93
CA GLU A 243 -10.55 -35.12 -7.83
C GLU A 243 -10.24 -36.44 -7.10
N THR A 244 -9.65 -37.41 -7.81
CA THR A 244 -9.31 -38.73 -7.25
C THR A 244 -8.45 -38.63 -5.98
N LYS A 245 -7.45 -37.74 -5.97
CA LYS A 245 -6.58 -37.52 -4.80
C LYS A 245 -7.37 -37.05 -3.56
N TYR A 246 -8.42 -36.27 -3.77
CA TYR A 246 -9.26 -35.80 -2.67
C TYR A 246 -10.12 -36.94 -2.13
N GLN A 247 -10.72 -37.75 -3.00
CA GLN A 247 -11.48 -38.95 -2.60
C GLN A 247 -10.61 -39.93 -1.79
N GLU A 248 -9.40 -40.21 -2.25
CA GLU A 248 -8.44 -41.08 -1.56
C GLU A 248 -8.04 -40.52 -0.19
N SER A 249 -7.77 -39.21 -0.10
CA SER A 249 -7.43 -38.53 1.15
C SER A 249 -8.58 -38.60 2.16
N VAL A 250 -9.81 -38.34 1.72
CA VAL A 250 -11.01 -38.44 2.57
C VAL A 250 -11.22 -39.87 3.02
N SER A 251 -11.15 -40.85 2.12
CA SER A 251 -11.29 -42.27 2.43
C SER A 251 -10.28 -42.71 3.49
N LYS A 252 -8.99 -42.40 3.28
CA LYS A 252 -7.92 -42.68 4.24
C LYS A 252 -8.19 -42.03 5.61
N GLY A 253 -8.62 -40.78 5.63
CA GLY A 253 -8.94 -40.06 6.85
C GLY A 253 -10.13 -40.66 7.60
N VAL A 254 -11.16 -41.13 6.89
CA VAL A 254 -12.31 -41.82 7.47
C VAL A 254 -11.88 -43.17 8.04
N THR A 255 -11.15 -43.99 7.28
CA THR A 255 -10.61 -45.28 7.75
C THR A 255 -9.77 -45.12 9.01
N GLU A 256 -8.95 -44.08 9.09
CA GLU A 256 -8.15 -43.80 10.29
C GLU A 256 -9.02 -43.43 11.50
N LYS A 257 -10.06 -42.61 11.31
CA LYS A 257 -11.02 -42.29 12.38
C LYS A 257 -11.76 -43.52 12.89
N TRP A 258 -12.08 -44.48 12.03
CA TRP A 258 -12.72 -45.73 12.45
C TRP A 258 -11.81 -46.64 13.29
N LYS A 259 -10.50 -46.39 13.35
CA LYS A 259 -9.59 -47.08 14.28
C LYS A 259 -9.72 -46.57 15.72
N ASP A 260 -10.20 -45.35 15.93
CA ASP A 260 -10.45 -44.78 17.27
C ASP A 260 -11.69 -45.42 17.91
N GLU A 261 -11.48 -46.11 19.04
CA GLU A 261 -12.52 -46.78 19.81
C GLU A 261 -13.62 -45.83 20.29
N LYS A 262 -13.24 -44.63 20.78
CA LYS A 262 -14.22 -43.64 21.25
C LYS A 262 -15.09 -43.11 20.12
N TYR A 263 -14.52 -43.04 18.91
CA TYR A 263 -15.28 -42.66 17.73
C TYR A 263 -16.28 -43.77 17.35
N ARG A 264 -15.85 -45.04 17.35
CA ARG A 264 -16.73 -46.19 17.09
C ARG A 264 -17.90 -46.27 18.07
N GLU A 265 -17.62 -46.13 19.37
CA GLU A 265 -18.65 -46.13 20.41
C GLU A 265 -19.67 -45.00 20.23
N ARG A 266 -19.22 -43.79 19.89
CA ARG A 266 -20.11 -42.65 19.63
C ARG A 266 -21.03 -42.89 18.43
N GLN A 267 -20.49 -43.46 17.35
CA GLN A 267 -21.29 -43.83 16.18
C GLN A 267 -22.30 -44.96 16.49
N ALA A 268 -21.91 -45.93 17.32
CA ALA A 268 -22.80 -46.98 17.79
C ALA A 268 -23.95 -46.42 18.64
N ARG A 269 -23.65 -45.53 19.59
CA ARG A 269 -24.66 -44.84 20.42
C ARG A 269 -25.62 -44.01 19.60
N ALA A 270 -25.13 -43.25 18.61
CA ALA A 270 -25.98 -42.47 17.72
C ALA A 270 -26.95 -43.35 16.89
N LYS A 271 -26.50 -44.55 16.48
CA LYS A 271 -27.37 -45.53 15.78
C LYS A 271 -28.45 -46.13 16.68
N THR A 272 -28.20 -46.25 17.98
CA THR A 272 -29.19 -46.76 18.95
C THR A 272 -30.14 -45.67 19.46
N GLU A 273 -29.67 -44.45 19.66
CA GLU A 273 -30.47 -43.33 20.20
C GLU A 273 -31.29 -42.59 19.13
N GLY A 274 -30.89 -42.65 17.85
CA GLY A 274 -31.56 -41.96 16.74
C GLY A 274 -32.71 -42.72 16.08
N LYS A 275 -33.10 -43.90 16.57
CA LYS A 275 -34.26 -44.62 16.05
C LYS A 275 -35.55 -43.93 16.51
N ARG A 276 -36.25 -43.21 15.61
CA ARG A 276 -37.70 -43.01 15.77
C ARG A 276 -38.35 -44.37 15.60
N GLU A 277 -39.14 -44.80 16.58
CA GLU A 277 -40.10 -45.88 16.35
C GLU A 277 -41.06 -45.41 15.25
N ILE A 278 -41.08 -46.14 14.13
CA ILE A 278 -42.08 -45.96 13.08
C ILE A 278 -43.19 -46.97 13.42
N PRO A 279 -44.32 -46.53 13.99
CA PRO A 279 -45.33 -47.45 14.55
C PRO A 279 -45.98 -48.28 13.45
N ASP A 280 -46.18 -47.68 12.27
CA ASP A 280 -46.76 -48.31 11.10
C ASP A 280 -45.86 -48.10 9.88
N LYS A 281 -45.15 -49.16 9.51
CA LYS A 281 -44.23 -49.16 8.36
C LYS A 281 -44.96 -49.11 7.02
N GLU A 282 -46.20 -49.61 6.93
CA GLU A 282 -46.96 -49.58 5.68
C GLU A 282 -47.48 -48.19 5.38
N GLN A 283 -48.00 -47.49 6.39
CA GLN A 283 -48.45 -46.11 6.23
C GLN A 283 -47.29 -45.17 5.91
N PHE A 284 -46.16 -45.30 6.61
CA PHE A 284 -44.95 -44.51 6.34
C PHE A 284 -44.39 -44.72 4.92
N LEU A 285 -44.48 -45.94 4.37
CA LEU A 285 -44.06 -46.25 3.00
C LEU A 285 -45.04 -45.72 1.95
N LYS A 286 -46.34 -45.63 2.25
CA LYS A 286 -47.32 -44.94 1.40
C LYS A 286 -47.05 -43.45 1.34
N ASP A 287 -46.85 -42.82 2.50
CA ASP A 287 -46.64 -41.37 2.60
C ASP A 287 -45.37 -40.92 1.84
N ILE A 288 -44.31 -41.74 1.83
CA ILE A 288 -43.08 -41.45 1.05
C ILE A 288 -43.30 -41.60 -0.46
N LYS A 289 -44.19 -42.50 -0.90
CA LYS A 289 -44.48 -42.69 -2.33
C LYS A 289 -45.42 -41.61 -2.89
N GLU A 290 -46.14 -40.91 -2.04
CA GLU A 290 -47.08 -39.84 -2.40
C GLU A 290 -46.47 -38.42 -2.30
N MET A 291 -45.25 -38.29 -1.77
CA MET A 291 -44.42 -37.06 -1.80
C MET A 291 -43.63 -36.92 -3.10
#